data_AF-A0A955XT09-F1
#
_entry.id   AF-A0A955XT09-F1
#
_cell.length_a   1.000
_cell.length_b   1.000
_cell.length_c   1.000
_cell.angle_alpha   90.00
_cell.angle_beta   90.00
_cell.angle_gamma   90.00
#
_symmetry.space_group_name_H-M   'P 1'
#
loop_
_entity.id
_entity.type
_entity.pdbx_description
1 polymer ?
#
loop_
_entity_poly.entity_id
_entity_poly.type
_entity_poly.pdbx_seq_one_letter_code
_entity_poly.pdbx_strand_id
1 'polypeptide(L)'
;AWVIVTAQEDMGTVVGEMGKQQGNDFSKIQARFANRMKLTSADVAEVIQKRLLMKTEEGVRLLSDIYHAQSNNFKTLFDFADGSQTYRNYQDRDHFIHSYPFIPYQFALFQSAIQNLSQHNAFEGKHSSVGERSMLGVFQQVAIKIGGHEIGQLATFDLMFEGIRTALKTNIQRAIIQAENHLDGPFAIRLLKTLFLVKYVKEFKPTLRNLCVLMLDGFNQDLPTLRKRVEEALNILEQQTYVQHNGELYEYLTDEEKDVEQEIKQTEVESTDVSAELEKIVFDHVIKHRKIRYDASDDRNAGQDYPFSKKLDDRLHGREHELAIHVISPFHENAESESILRMQSMGRDELLVLMPADERLVREILMYKRTEKYIRQNISITQQEAVKRILTDKGFQNRERYAELQQRVKGLMGKAKLFVAGGDIEIGSDDAQTRVLRGFHELISRAYPNLRMLRGITYTENDIARCLKQSQRGLFGNDATSLAESEQELLSFIQSNNRGGVRTTLKNLLEKFERKPYGWYYAAVLCTLANLCARGKV
;
A
#
# COMPACT_ATOMS: atom_id res chain seq x y z
N ALA A 1 -18.41 37.36 53.71
CA ALA A 1 -18.32 35.89 53.52
C ALA A 1 -18.13 35.63 52.04
N TRP A 2 -17.23 34.72 51.65
CA TRP A 2 -17.05 34.32 50.26
C TRP A 2 -17.85 33.04 50.03
N VAL A 3 -18.66 33.00 48.97
CA VAL A 3 -19.38 31.79 48.54
C VAL A 3 -18.73 31.32 47.25
N ILE A 4 -18.11 30.14 47.29
CA ILE A 4 -17.52 29.49 46.12
C ILE A 4 -18.44 28.35 45.72
N VAL A 5 -18.86 28.34 44.46
CA VAL A 5 -19.72 27.31 43.87
C VAL A 5 -18.92 26.62 42.77
N THR A 6 -18.81 25.29 42.84
CA THR A 6 -18.08 24.47 41.87
C THR A 6 -19.05 23.56 41.11
N ALA A 7 -18.92 23.47 39.80
CA ALA A 7 -19.66 22.54 38.94
C ALA A 7 -18.70 21.52 38.29
N GLN A 8 -19.16 20.29 38.04
CA GLN A 8 -18.33 19.21 37.48
C GLN A 8 -18.22 19.23 35.95
N GLU A 9 -19.21 19.80 35.26
CA GLU A 9 -19.21 19.90 33.79
C GLU A 9 -18.94 21.35 33.37
N ASP A 10 -18.30 21.53 32.21
CA ASP A 10 -18.09 22.86 31.64
C ASP A 10 -19.47 23.49 31.40
N MET A 11 -19.75 24.63 32.05
CA MET A 11 -21.04 25.30 31.91
C MET A 11 -21.28 25.74 30.46
N GLY A 12 -20.25 25.89 29.63
CA GLY A 12 -20.40 26.20 28.21
C GLY A 12 -21.05 25.09 27.39
N THR A 13 -20.74 23.83 27.66
CA THR A 13 -21.33 22.67 26.97
C THR A 13 -22.76 22.43 27.44
N VAL A 14 -23.01 22.54 28.75
CA VAL A 14 -24.35 22.37 29.33
C VAL A 14 -25.34 23.43 28.82
N VAL A 15 -24.91 24.70 28.71
CA VAL A 15 -25.77 25.78 28.19
C VAL A 15 -26.01 25.64 26.68
N GLY A 16 -25.08 25.05 25.93
CA GLY A 16 -25.23 24.79 24.49
C GLY A 16 -26.26 23.69 24.16
N GLU A 17 -26.48 22.74 25.06
CA GLU A 17 -27.43 21.63 24.88
C GLU A 17 -28.85 21.94 25.39
N MET A 18 -29.05 23.02 26.15
CA MET A 18 -30.35 23.41 26.68
C MET A 18 -31.18 24.25 25.68
N GLY A 19 -32.52 24.11 25.73
CA GLY A 19 -33.43 24.90 24.88
C GLY A 19 -33.29 26.41 25.08
N LYS A 20 -33.58 27.22 24.04
CA LYS A 20 -33.34 28.68 23.97
C LYS A 20 -33.84 29.49 25.19
N GLN A 21 -34.91 29.06 25.86
CA GLN A 21 -35.42 29.73 27.06
C GLN A 21 -34.60 29.41 28.33
N GLN A 22 -34.19 28.16 28.53
CA GLN A 22 -33.38 27.73 29.68
C GLN A 22 -31.94 28.27 29.60
N GLY A 23 -31.35 28.30 28.40
CA GLY A 23 -30.00 28.87 28.20
C GLY A 23 -29.92 30.38 28.50
N ASN A 24 -31.00 31.13 28.25
CA ASN A 24 -31.07 32.56 28.54
C ASN A 24 -31.16 32.85 30.05
N ASP A 25 -31.91 32.06 30.81
CA ASP A 25 -31.99 32.20 32.27
C ASP A 25 -30.67 31.80 32.94
N PHE A 26 -30.02 30.74 32.44
CA PHE A 26 -28.68 30.34 32.91
C PHE A 26 -27.63 31.42 32.64
N SER A 27 -27.68 32.08 31.48
CA SER A 27 -26.79 33.18 31.12
C SER A 27 -26.95 34.40 32.06
N LYS A 28 -28.19 34.72 32.46
CA LYS A 28 -28.46 35.79 33.46
C LYS A 28 -27.90 35.45 34.84
N ILE A 29 -27.97 34.18 35.26
CA ILE A 29 -27.40 33.73 36.53
C ILE A 29 -25.87 33.76 36.47
N GLN A 30 -25.25 33.31 35.37
CA GLN A 30 -23.80 33.36 35.17
C GLN A 30 -23.24 34.79 35.17
N ALA A 31 -24.02 35.79 34.75
CA ALA A 31 -23.62 37.19 34.80
C ALA A 31 -23.50 37.75 36.23
N ARG A 32 -24.11 37.09 37.23
CA ARG A 32 -24.02 37.48 38.65
C ARG A 32 -22.70 37.10 39.32
N PHE A 33 -21.91 36.23 38.68
CA PHE A 33 -20.60 35.81 39.19
C PHE A 33 -19.49 36.55 38.42
N ALA A 34 -19.02 37.66 38.99
CA ALA A 34 -18.01 38.53 38.38
C ALA A 34 -16.65 37.84 38.19
N ASN A 35 -16.27 36.95 39.10
CA ASN A 35 -15.02 36.20 39.05
C ASN A 35 -15.28 34.76 38.64
N ARG A 36 -14.75 34.35 37.50
CA ARG A 36 -14.85 32.99 36.98
C ARG A 36 -13.48 32.33 37.06
N MET A 37 -13.27 31.51 38.10
CA MET A 37 -12.11 30.64 38.15
C MET A 37 -12.41 29.42 37.28
N LYS A 38 -11.89 29.41 36.05
CA LYS A 38 -11.87 28.18 35.26
C LYS A 38 -10.88 27.24 35.93
N LEU A 39 -11.39 26.27 36.68
CA LEU A 39 -10.63 25.08 37.05
C LEU A 39 -10.47 24.25 35.78
N THR A 40 -9.57 24.68 34.89
CA THR A 40 -9.13 23.82 33.80
C THR A 40 -8.44 22.61 34.42
N SER A 41 -8.65 21.43 33.83
CA SER A 41 -7.97 20.15 34.07
C SER A 41 -6.43 20.19 34.06
N ALA A 42 -5.82 21.37 33.94
CA ALA A 42 -4.41 21.63 34.12
C ALA A 42 -4.10 21.38 35.61
N ASP A 43 -3.56 20.25 36.05
CA ASP A 43 -2.75 19.28 35.34
C ASP A 43 -3.02 17.94 36.09
N VAL A 44 -3.84 17.04 35.54
CA VAL A 44 -4.18 15.78 36.22
C VAL A 44 -2.91 15.01 36.59
N ALA A 45 -1.85 15.15 35.80
CA ALA A 45 -0.52 14.63 36.10
C ALA A 45 0.05 15.20 37.41
N GLU A 46 -0.02 16.51 37.64
CA GLU A 46 0.46 17.14 38.88
C GLU A 46 -0.31 16.63 40.11
N VAL A 47 -1.63 16.44 39.98
CA VAL A 47 -2.46 15.89 41.05
C VAL A 47 -2.05 14.45 41.37
N ILE A 48 -1.84 13.61 40.34
CA ILE A 48 -1.37 12.23 40.52
C ILE A 48 0.01 12.24 41.19
N GLN A 49 0.96 13.02 40.67
CA GLN A 49 2.32 13.15 41.20
C GLN A 49 2.33 13.57 42.67
N LYS A 50 1.60 14.63 43.03
CA LYS A 50 1.64 15.20 44.39
C LYS A 50 0.76 14.47 45.39
N ARG A 51 -0.39 13.92 44.98
CA ARG A 51 -1.35 13.30 45.92
C ARG A 51 -1.25 11.79 46.00
N LEU A 52 -0.97 11.12 44.88
CA LEU A 52 -0.94 9.66 44.82
C LEU A 52 0.49 9.13 44.96
N LEU A 53 1.45 9.80 44.32
CA LEU A 53 2.80 9.28 44.13
C LEU A 53 3.85 9.94 45.03
N MET A 54 3.43 10.70 46.05
CA MET A 54 4.36 11.31 46.99
C MET A 54 5.31 10.24 47.57
N LYS A 55 6.61 10.50 47.47
CA LYS A 55 7.65 9.55 47.86
C LYS A 55 8.12 9.80 49.29
N THR A 56 8.51 8.73 49.97
CA THR A 56 9.27 8.82 51.22
C THR A 56 10.69 9.30 50.93
N GLU A 57 11.39 9.84 51.93
CA GLU A 57 12.78 10.28 51.78
C GLU A 57 13.69 9.15 51.27
N GLU A 58 13.49 7.92 51.74
CA GLU A 58 14.22 6.75 51.25
C GLU A 58 13.94 6.47 49.77
N GLY A 59 12.67 6.52 49.35
CA GLY A 59 12.27 6.33 47.96
C GLY A 59 12.87 7.40 47.04
N VAL A 60 12.94 8.65 47.50
CA VAL A 60 13.60 9.75 46.76
C VAL A 60 15.08 9.43 46.50
N ARG A 61 15.81 8.89 47.48
CA ARG A 61 17.23 8.50 47.30
C ARG A 61 17.37 7.36 46.28
N LEU A 62 16.60 6.28 46.44
CA LEU A 62 16.70 5.12 45.54
C LEU A 62 16.36 5.49 44.09
N LEU A 63 15.31 6.29 43.88
CA LEU A 63 14.92 6.75 42.56
C LEU A 63 15.92 7.76 41.97
N SER A 64 16.57 8.56 42.81
CA SER A 64 17.66 9.43 42.39
C SER A 64 18.81 8.63 41.76
N ASP A 65 19.20 7.53 42.38
CA ASP A 65 20.29 6.68 41.88
C ASP A 65 19.91 6.06 40.53
N ILE A 66 18.66 5.59 40.39
CA ILE A 66 18.13 5.08 39.11
C ILE A 66 18.13 6.18 38.05
N TYR A 67 17.70 7.40 38.38
CA TYR A 67 17.72 8.53 37.45
C TYR A 67 19.14 8.82 36.94
N HIS A 68 20.13 8.86 37.83
CA HIS A 68 21.51 9.11 37.42
C HIS A 68 22.06 7.98 36.55
N ALA A 69 21.68 6.73 36.81
CA ALA A 69 22.08 5.59 36.00
C ALA A 69 21.41 5.55 34.61
N GLN A 70 20.14 5.98 34.52
CA GLN A 70 19.29 5.72 33.33
C GLN A 70 18.90 6.97 32.53
N SER A 71 19.14 8.18 33.04
CA SER A 71 18.69 9.44 32.39
C SER A 71 19.14 9.57 30.92
N ASN A 72 20.34 9.10 30.59
CA ASN A 72 20.86 9.10 29.22
C ASN A 72 20.10 8.14 28.28
N ASN A 73 19.45 7.11 28.81
CA ASN A 73 18.72 6.11 28.04
C ASN A 73 17.24 6.49 27.82
N PHE A 74 16.70 7.48 28.52
CA PHE A 74 15.26 7.79 28.50
C PHE A 74 14.72 8.12 27.11
N LYS A 75 15.49 8.82 26.27
CA LYS A 75 15.09 9.08 24.88
C LYS A 75 14.98 7.78 24.09
N THR A 76 15.98 6.93 24.19
CA THR A 76 15.99 5.61 23.53
C THR A 76 14.88 4.70 24.03
N LEU A 77 14.51 4.77 25.32
CA LEU A 77 13.47 3.91 25.89
C LEU A 77 12.05 4.40 25.58
N PHE A 78 11.82 5.73 25.60
CA PHE A 78 10.47 6.28 25.65
C PHE A 78 10.07 7.19 24.47
N ASP A 79 10.99 7.55 23.57
CA ASP A 79 10.63 8.38 22.41
C ASP A 79 9.87 7.55 21.37
N PHE A 80 8.74 8.09 20.92
CA PHE A 80 7.93 7.52 19.85
C PHE A 80 8.48 7.93 18.48
N ALA A 81 8.41 7.02 17.52
CA ALA A 81 8.88 7.19 16.15
C ALA A 81 7.72 7.27 15.13
N ASP A 82 8.07 7.25 13.85
CA ASP A 82 7.16 6.96 12.72
C ASP A 82 6.08 8.03 12.47
N GLY A 83 6.30 9.25 12.96
CA GLY A 83 5.38 10.37 12.82
C GLY A 83 4.19 10.33 13.79
N SER A 84 4.30 9.57 14.88
CA SER A 84 3.46 9.76 16.08
C SER A 84 3.71 11.14 16.69
N GLN A 85 2.72 11.66 17.41
CA GLN A 85 2.90 12.88 18.20
C GLN A 85 4.07 12.71 19.19
N THR A 86 4.90 13.75 19.29
CA THR A 86 5.97 13.79 20.28
C THR A 86 5.36 14.02 21.67
N TYR A 87 5.42 13.00 22.51
CA TYR A 87 5.04 13.11 23.91
C TYR A 87 6.21 13.63 24.75
N ARG A 88 5.90 14.33 25.85
CA ARG A 88 6.93 14.81 26.78
C ARG A 88 7.54 13.62 27.53
N ASN A 89 8.88 13.61 27.62
CA ASN A 89 9.64 12.67 28.43
C ASN A 89 9.86 13.27 29.85
N TYR A 90 10.67 12.61 30.69
CA TYR A 90 11.11 13.18 31.97
C TYR A 90 11.88 14.48 31.73
N GLN A 91 11.57 15.53 32.50
CA GLN A 91 12.17 16.87 32.33
C GLN A 91 13.47 16.96 33.10
N ASP A 92 13.44 16.49 34.34
CA ASP A 92 14.56 16.45 35.27
C ASP A 92 14.38 15.29 36.26
N ARG A 93 15.31 15.22 37.22
CA ARG A 93 15.34 14.26 38.30
C ARG A 93 14.08 14.29 39.16
N ASP A 94 13.60 15.48 39.52
CA ASP A 94 12.48 15.62 40.42
C ASP A 94 11.18 15.20 39.71
N HIS A 95 11.02 15.54 38.43
CA HIS A 95 9.92 15.06 37.60
C HIS A 95 9.92 13.54 37.46
N PHE A 96 11.09 12.90 37.34
CA PHE A 96 11.22 11.45 37.37
C PHE A 96 10.74 10.85 38.68
N ILE A 97 11.23 11.36 39.81
CA ILE A 97 10.89 10.88 41.15
C ILE A 97 9.38 11.01 41.41
N HIS A 98 8.79 12.15 41.04
CA HIS A 98 7.36 12.41 41.23
C HIS A 98 6.47 11.58 40.31
N SER A 99 6.95 11.19 39.13
CA SER A 99 6.16 10.43 38.14
C SER A 99 6.28 8.91 38.32
N TYR A 100 7.39 8.41 38.86
CA TYR A 100 7.62 6.97 39.05
C TYR A 100 6.47 6.31 39.84
N PRO A 101 5.96 5.13 39.43
CA PRO A 101 6.46 4.22 38.37
C PRO A 101 5.90 4.47 36.96
N PHE A 102 5.24 5.62 36.74
CA PHE A 102 4.65 5.98 35.45
C PHE A 102 5.62 6.81 34.61
N ILE A 103 5.40 6.74 33.29
CA ILE A 103 6.15 7.51 32.30
C ILE A 103 5.30 8.71 31.88
N PRO A 104 5.85 9.93 31.73
CA PRO A 104 5.04 11.13 31.55
C PRO A 104 4.09 11.10 30.34
N TYR A 105 4.47 10.41 29.26
CA TYR A 105 3.59 10.24 28.10
C TYR A 105 2.28 9.53 28.46
N GLN A 106 2.27 8.66 29.47
CA GLN A 106 1.12 7.83 29.83
C GLN A 106 -0.06 8.67 30.30
N PHE A 107 0.20 9.80 30.99
CA PHE A 107 -0.87 10.72 31.42
C PHE A 107 -1.61 11.30 30.21
N ALA A 108 -0.87 11.88 29.26
CA ALA A 108 -1.45 12.51 28.08
C ALA A 108 -2.06 11.48 27.11
N LEU A 109 -1.37 10.36 26.87
CA LEU A 109 -1.85 9.30 25.99
C LEU A 109 -3.12 8.65 26.56
N PHE A 110 -3.16 8.37 27.85
CA PHE A 110 -4.35 7.79 28.49
C PHE A 110 -5.51 8.78 28.51
N GLN A 111 -5.26 10.08 28.73
CA GLN A 111 -6.30 11.10 28.60
C GLN A 111 -6.93 11.09 27.20
N SER A 112 -6.11 11.08 26.15
CA SER A 112 -6.60 11.01 24.77
C SER A 112 -7.35 9.70 24.52
N ALA A 113 -6.84 8.57 25.01
CA ALA A 113 -7.49 7.26 24.90
C ALA A 113 -8.91 7.28 25.48
N ILE A 114 -9.08 7.78 26.71
CA ILE A 114 -10.39 7.83 27.37
C ILE A 114 -11.36 8.78 26.66
N GLN A 115 -10.89 9.95 26.22
CA GLN A 115 -11.70 10.90 25.47
C GLN A 115 -12.21 10.28 24.16
N ASN A 116 -11.32 9.66 23.39
CA ASN A 116 -11.69 9.05 22.12
C ASN A 116 -12.58 7.80 22.30
N LEU A 117 -12.27 6.92 23.27
CA LEU A 117 -13.15 5.80 23.62
C LEU A 117 -14.56 6.26 24.04
N SER A 118 -14.66 7.36 24.78
CA SER A 118 -15.95 7.96 25.16
C SER A 118 -16.71 8.50 23.95
N GLN A 119 -16.04 9.21 23.03
CA GLN A 119 -16.65 9.68 21.78
C GLN A 119 -17.17 8.53 20.91
N HIS A 120 -16.51 7.38 20.97
CA HIS A 120 -16.91 6.14 20.31
C HIS A 120 -17.86 5.27 21.15
N ASN A 121 -18.50 5.83 22.20
CA ASN A 121 -19.51 5.17 23.03
C ASN A 121 -19.02 3.87 23.70
N ALA A 122 -17.74 3.77 24.08
CA ALA A 122 -17.19 2.58 24.74
C ALA A 122 -17.59 2.42 26.22
N PHE A 123 -18.01 3.49 26.89
CA PHE A 123 -18.35 3.50 28.32
C PHE A 123 -19.85 3.40 28.59
N GLU A 124 -20.21 2.91 29.78
CA GLU A 124 -21.59 2.87 30.27
C GLU A 124 -22.08 4.28 30.66
N GLY A 125 -23.21 4.73 30.11
CA GLY A 125 -23.80 6.05 30.34
C GLY A 125 -23.37 7.13 29.33
N LYS A 126 -24.29 8.06 28.99
CA LYS A 126 -23.97 9.23 28.17
C LYS A 126 -23.29 10.29 29.08
N HIS A 127 -21.98 10.45 28.90
CA HIS A 127 -21.19 11.67 29.17
C HIS A 127 -20.77 12.10 30.59
N SER A 128 -21.30 11.60 31.71
CA SER A 128 -21.13 12.39 32.96
C SER A 128 -20.08 11.96 34.01
N SER A 129 -19.07 11.10 33.74
CA SER A 129 -18.13 10.70 34.83
C SER A 129 -16.71 10.27 34.46
N VAL A 130 -16.37 10.12 33.19
CA VAL A 130 -15.20 9.30 32.79
C VAL A 130 -13.90 10.12 32.62
N GLY A 131 -13.94 11.45 32.67
CA GLY A 131 -12.75 12.28 32.48
C GLY A 131 -11.74 12.19 33.64
N GLU A 132 -11.91 13.01 34.67
CA GLU A 132 -10.84 13.29 35.64
C GLU A 132 -10.89 12.44 36.92
N ARG A 133 -12.09 12.16 37.46
CA ARG A 133 -12.25 11.24 38.60
C ARG A 133 -11.95 9.79 38.23
N SER A 134 -12.18 9.42 36.97
CA SER A 134 -11.83 8.11 36.45
C SER A 134 -10.31 7.96 36.30
N MET A 135 -9.61 8.98 35.79
CA MET A 135 -8.16 8.93 35.59
C MET A 135 -7.39 8.73 36.90
N LEU A 136 -7.65 9.54 37.94
CA LEU A 136 -6.97 9.40 39.22
C LEU A 136 -7.20 8.01 39.83
N GLY A 137 -8.43 7.49 39.75
CA GLY A 137 -8.76 6.15 40.23
C GLY A 137 -8.03 5.04 39.48
N VAL A 138 -7.89 5.16 38.16
CA VAL A 138 -7.13 4.20 37.34
C VAL A 138 -5.67 4.17 37.74
N PHE A 139 -5.00 5.34 37.78
CA PHE A 139 -3.60 5.41 38.18
C PHE A 139 -3.38 4.91 39.61
N GLN A 140 -4.33 5.18 40.52
CA GLN A 140 -4.32 4.60 41.87
C GLN A 140 -4.37 3.08 41.85
N GLN A 141 -5.31 2.48 41.11
CA GLN A 141 -5.44 1.04 41.02
C GLN A 141 -4.20 0.39 40.40
N VAL A 142 -3.62 1.00 39.37
CA VAL A 142 -2.37 0.52 38.76
C VAL A 142 -1.22 0.59 39.77
N ALA A 143 -1.07 1.71 40.48
CA ALA A 143 -0.04 1.87 41.50
C ALA A 143 -0.17 0.84 42.64
N ILE A 144 -1.39 0.54 43.08
CA ILE A 144 -1.64 -0.52 44.08
C ILE A 144 -1.27 -1.89 43.52
N LYS A 145 -1.66 -2.18 42.27
CA LYS A 145 -1.40 -3.47 41.61
C LYS A 145 0.09 -3.77 41.47
N ILE A 146 0.90 -2.77 41.17
CA ILE A 146 2.37 -2.92 41.03
C ILE A 146 3.13 -2.57 42.33
N GLY A 147 2.43 -2.27 43.43
CA GLY A 147 3.05 -1.80 44.66
C GLY A 147 4.01 -2.81 45.31
N GLY A 148 3.87 -4.11 45.00
CA GLY A 148 4.76 -5.17 45.45
C GLY A 148 5.94 -5.48 44.51
N HIS A 149 6.07 -4.75 43.41
CA HIS A 149 7.14 -4.97 42.44
C HIS A 149 8.47 -4.38 42.90
N GLU A 150 9.57 -4.87 42.32
CA GLU A 150 10.91 -4.35 42.60
C GLU A 150 11.06 -2.90 42.13
N ILE A 151 11.85 -2.12 42.88
CA ILE A 151 12.15 -0.72 42.53
C ILE A 151 12.96 -0.70 41.21
N GLY A 152 12.48 0.08 40.25
CA GLY A 152 13.00 0.11 38.88
C GLY A 152 12.08 -0.55 37.85
N GLN A 153 11.02 -1.24 38.30
CA GLN A 153 9.94 -1.66 37.41
C GLN A 153 9.00 -0.51 37.05
N LEU A 154 8.50 -0.54 35.83
CA LEU A 154 7.65 0.48 35.24
C LEU A 154 6.23 -0.05 35.06
N ALA A 155 5.24 0.84 35.18
CA ALA A 155 3.88 0.52 34.82
C ALA A 155 3.75 0.43 33.30
N THR A 156 3.37 -0.72 32.76
CA THR A 156 3.06 -0.87 31.33
C THR A 156 1.66 -0.33 31.02
N PHE A 157 1.44 0.10 29.77
CA PHE A 157 0.22 0.80 29.40
C PHE A 157 -1.05 -0.08 29.46
N ASP A 158 -0.90 -1.40 29.28
CA ASP A 158 -2.00 -2.37 29.40
C ASP A 158 -2.67 -2.38 30.78
N LEU A 159 -1.93 -2.00 31.84
CA LEU A 159 -2.48 -1.97 33.19
C LEU A 159 -3.59 -0.93 33.35
N MET A 160 -3.57 0.13 32.53
CA MET A 160 -4.62 1.16 32.53
C MET A 160 -5.98 0.59 32.09
N PHE A 161 -5.97 -0.45 31.25
CA PHE A 161 -7.19 -1.14 30.84
C PHE A 161 -7.91 -1.76 32.04
N GLU A 162 -7.16 -2.37 32.96
CA GLU A 162 -7.75 -2.99 34.15
C GLU A 162 -8.46 -1.95 35.03
N GLY A 163 -7.94 -0.73 35.09
CA GLY A 163 -8.54 0.34 35.88
C GLY A 163 -9.87 0.85 35.32
N ILE A 164 -10.09 0.71 34.01
CA ILE A 164 -11.34 1.14 33.36
C ILE A 164 -12.27 -0.02 33.02
N ARG A 165 -11.83 -1.26 33.25
CA ARG A 165 -12.51 -2.48 32.80
C ARG A 165 -13.98 -2.49 33.18
N THR A 166 -14.32 -2.11 34.41
CA THR A 166 -15.69 -2.10 34.93
C THR A 166 -16.55 -0.96 34.40
N ALA A 167 -15.96 0.09 33.83
CA ALA A 167 -16.68 1.22 33.25
C ALA A 167 -17.00 1.02 31.76
N LEU A 168 -16.34 0.07 31.11
CA LEU A 168 -16.59 -0.29 29.71
C LEU A 168 -17.92 -1.02 29.56
N LYS A 169 -18.60 -0.83 28.43
CA LYS A 169 -19.82 -1.57 28.11
C LYS A 169 -19.59 -3.07 28.08
N THR A 170 -20.64 -3.82 28.43
CA THR A 170 -20.62 -5.28 28.51
C THR A 170 -20.13 -5.98 27.24
N ASN A 171 -20.44 -5.47 26.03
CA ASN A 171 -19.97 -6.06 24.77
C ASN A 171 -18.44 -5.99 24.64
N ILE A 172 -17.85 -4.82 24.91
CA ILE A 172 -16.39 -4.64 24.88
C ILE A 172 -15.69 -5.51 25.93
N GLN A 173 -16.26 -5.57 27.14
CA GLN A 173 -15.73 -6.46 28.18
C GLN A 173 -15.75 -7.93 27.72
N ARG A 174 -16.85 -8.39 27.12
CA ARG A 174 -16.97 -9.76 26.60
C ARG A 174 -15.94 -10.07 25.53
N ALA A 175 -15.68 -9.16 24.60
CA ALA A 175 -14.68 -9.35 23.55
C ALA A 175 -13.27 -9.61 24.13
N ILE A 176 -12.88 -8.86 25.17
CA ILE A 176 -11.59 -9.06 25.84
C ILE A 176 -11.59 -10.30 26.73
N ILE A 177 -12.68 -10.61 27.44
CA ILE A 177 -12.81 -11.84 28.24
C ILE A 177 -12.70 -13.08 27.34
N GLN A 178 -13.33 -13.05 26.16
CA GLN A 178 -13.20 -14.12 25.18
C GLN A 178 -11.74 -14.28 24.74
N ALA A 179 -11.05 -13.18 24.46
CA ALA A 179 -9.62 -13.22 24.13
C ALA A 179 -8.79 -13.82 25.30
N GLU A 180 -9.07 -13.42 26.54
CA GLU A 180 -8.41 -13.97 27.74
C GLU A 180 -8.60 -15.49 27.91
N ASN A 181 -9.75 -16.02 27.51
CA ASN A 181 -10.06 -17.44 27.66
C ASN A 181 -9.56 -18.33 26.51
N HIS A 182 -9.34 -17.77 25.31
CA HIS A 182 -9.01 -18.55 24.11
C HIS A 182 -7.56 -18.34 23.61
N LEU A 183 -6.88 -17.26 24.00
CA LEU A 183 -5.51 -17.02 23.59
C LEU A 183 -4.52 -17.67 24.56
N ASP A 184 -3.75 -18.64 24.07
CA ASP A 184 -2.64 -19.29 24.81
C ASP A 184 -1.38 -18.41 24.90
N GLY A 185 -1.55 -17.12 25.19
CA GLY A 185 -0.47 -16.13 25.19
C GLY A 185 -0.73 -14.95 26.12
N PRO A 186 -0.30 -15.01 27.39
CA PRO A 186 -0.52 -13.94 28.37
C PRO A 186 0.00 -12.57 27.91
N PHE A 187 1.12 -12.56 27.18
CA PHE A 187 1.68 -11.33 26.62
C PHE A 187 0.83 -10.77 25.46
N ALA A 188 0.27 -11.63 24.62
CA ALA A 188 -0.63 -11.23 23.54
C ALA A 188 -1.91 -10.59 24.08
N ILE A 189 -2.47 -11.12 25.16
CA ILE A 189 -3.62 -10.53 25.86
C ILE A 189 -3.29 -9.12 26.37
N ARG A 190 -2.12 -8.93 26.99
CA ARG A 190 -1.69 -7.60 27.45
C ARG A 190 -1.54 -6.63 26.30
N LEU A 191 -0.92 -7.06 25.20
CA LEU A 191 -0.76 -6.24 24.01
C LEU A 191 -2.12 -5.88 23.38
N LEU A 192 -3.07 -6.82 23.36
CA LEU A 192 -4.44 -6.57 22.89
C LEU A 192 -5.13 -5.47 23.69
N LYS A 193 -4.97 -5.47 25.02
CA LYS A 193 -5.50 -4.41 25.91
C LYS A 193 -4.87 -3.06 25.61
N THR A 194 -3.56 -3.02 25.39
CA THR A 194 -2.86 -1.80 24.94
C THR A 194 -3.41 -1.29 23.62
N LEU A 195 -3.56 -2.17 22.62
CA LEU A 195 -4.09 -1.83 21.30
C LEU A 195 -5.54 -1.33 21.37
N PHE A 196 -6.37 -1.91 22.23
CA PHE A 196 -7.73 -1.44 22.49
C PHE A 196 -7.74 0.00 23.01
N LEU A 197 -6.87 0.32 23.98
CA LEU A 197 -6.81 1.67 24.56
C LEU A 197 -6.45 2.73 23.51
N VAL A 198 -5.54 2.42 22.60
CA VAL A 198 -5.06 3.38 21.59
C VAL A 198 -5.85 3.36 20.27
N LYS A 199 -6.87 2.50 20.12
CA LYS A 199 -7.58 2.29 18.84
C LYS A 199 -8.04 3.58 18.17
N TYR A 200 -8.61 4.50 18.94
CA TYR A 200 -9.21 5.74 18.42
C TYR A 200 -8.31 6.97 18.59
N VAL A 201 -7.06 6.78 19.05
CA VAL A 201 -6.11 7.87 19.28
C VAL A 201 -5.35 8.17 17.99
N LYS A 202 -5.85 9.11 17.19
CA LYS A 202 -5.28 9.43 15.86
C LYS A 202 -3.84 9.94 15.92
N GLU A 203 -3.45 10.56 17.04
CA GLU A 203 -2.12 11.11 17.25
C GLU A 203 -1.06 10.02 17.50
N PHE A 204 -1.49 8.81 17.85
CA PHE A 204 -0.62 7.68 18.16
C PHE A 204 -0.63 6.67 17.02
N LYS A 205 0.56 6.36 16.49
CA LYS A 205 0.72 5.32 15.46
C LYS A 205 1.19 4.01 16.10
N PRO A 206 0.38 2.95 16.08
CA PRO A 206 0.70 1.65 16.69
C PRO A 206 1.66 0.83 15.81
N THR A 207 2.88 1.32 15.62
CA THR A 207 3.96 0.56 14.97
C THR A 207 4.59 -0.44 15.95
N LEU A 208 5.27 -1.47 15.44
CA LEU A 208 5.99 -2.44 16.28
C LEU A 208 6.90 -1.75 17.32
N ARG A 209 7.60 -0.69 16.91
CA ARG A 209 8.49 0.10 17.77
C ARG A 209 7.71 0.83 18.86
N ASN A 210 6.64 1.54 18.50
CA ASN A 210 5.85 2.31 19.46
C ASN A 210 5.11 1.38 20.45
N LEU A 211 4.69 0.20 20.01
CA LEU A 211 4.11 -0.82 20.90
C LEU A 211 5.13 -1.37 21.91
N CYS A 212 6.41 -1.52 21.52
CA CYS A 212 7.46 -1.86 22.48
C CYS A 212 7.60 -0.80 23.59
N VAL A 213 7.46 0.49 23.26
CA VAL A 213 7.51 1.58 24.25
C VAL A 213 6.36 1.47 25.26
N LEU A 214 5.15 1.11 24.81
CA LEU A 214 3.99 0.93 25.68
C LEU A 214 4.08 -0.32 26.58
N MET A 215 4.84 -1.32 26.15
CA MET A 215 4.98 -2.62 26.80
C MET A 215 6.26 -2.77 27.65
N LEU A 216 7.09 -1.72 27.73
CA LEU A 216 8.33 -1.71 28.50
C LEU A 216 8.04 -1.73 30.01
N ASP A 217 8.49 -2.77 30.71
CA ASP A 217 8.21 -3.00 32.14
C ASP A 217 9.40 -2.71 33.07
N GLY A 218 10.55 -2.30 32.53
CA GLY A 218 11.71 -1.89 33.33
C GLY A 218 12.87 -1.33 32.50
N PHE A 219 13.82 -0.66 33.16
CA PHE A 219 14.94 0.01 32.49
C PHE A 219 16.01 -0.94 31.95
N ASN A 220 16.16 -2.12 32.55
CA ASN A 220 17.19 -3.11 32.20
C ASN A 220 16.67 -4.19 31.23
N GLN A 221 15.49 -3.99 30.63
CA GLN A 221 14.90 -4.95 29.71
C GLN A 221 15.65 -4.96 28.37
N ASP A 222 15.90 -6.16 27.85
CA ASP A 222 16.50 -6.33 26.52
C ASP A 222 15.51 -5.97 25.41
N LEU A 223 15.70 -4.79 24.80
CA LEU A 223 14.83 -4.23 23.75
C LEU A 223 14.68 -5.16 22.54
N PRO A 224 15.75 -5.76 21.96
CA PRO A 224 15.65 -6.83 20.97
C PRO A 224 14.71 -7.98 21.36
N THR A 225 14.83 -8.49 22.59
CA THR A 225 13.98 -9.59 23.07
C THR A 225 12.53 -9.14 23.24
N LEU A 226 12.28 -7.94 23.78
CA LEU A 226 10.93 -7.37 23.87
C LEU A 226 10.31 -7.22 22.47
N ARG A 227 11.08 -6.72 21.49
CA ARG A 227 10.62 -6.54 20.12
C ARG A 227 10.16 -7.86 19.50
N LYS A 228 10.94 -8.94 19.66
CA LYS A 228 10.55 -10.28 19.19
C LYS A 228 9.26 -10.77 19.87
N ARG A 229 9.14 -10.59 21.18
CA ARG A 229 7.91 -10.96 21.92
C ARG A 229 6.68 -10.18 21.46
N VAL A 230 6.84 -8.90 21.13
CA VAL A 230 5.75 -8.08 20.57
C VAL A 230 5.37 -8.58 19.18
N GLU A 231 6.35 -8.88 18.32
CA GLU A 231 6.11 -9.43 16.98
C GLU A 231 5.38 -10.79 17.03
N GLU A 232 5.83 -11.70 17.89
CA GLU A 232 5.16 -13.00 18.12
C GLU A 232 3.72 -12.82 18.60
N ALA A 233 3.49 -11.92 19.55
CA ALA A 233 2.15 -11.60 20.03
C ALA A 233 1.26 -11.00 18.94
N LEU A 234 1.77 -10.07 18.14
CA LEU A 234 1.03 -9.49 17.02
C LEU A 234 0.65 -10.55 15.98
N ASN A 235 1.57 -11.48 15.66
CA ASN A 235 1.29 -12.58 14.75
C ASN A 235 0.14 -13.47 15.26
N ILE A 236 0.13 -13.80 16.56
CA ILE A 236 -0.97 -14.57 17.16
C ILE A 236 -2.29 -13.79 17.06
N LEU A 237 -2.28 -12.50 17.41
CA LEU A 237 -3.48 -11.65 17.39
C LEU A 237 -4.02 -11.46 15.96
N GLU A 238 -3.15 -11.35 14.96
CA GLU A 238 -3.53 -11.21 13.55
C GLU A 238 -4.11 -12.52 12.99
N GLN A 239 -3.49 -13.66 13.31
CA GLN A 239 -3.99 -14.98 12.92
C GLN A 239 -5.41 -15.23 13.47
N GLN A 240 -5.64 -14.85 14.73
CA GLN A 240 -6.95 -14.96 15.39
C GLN A 240 -7.90 -13.79 15.06
N THR A 241 -7.52 -12.87 14.16
CA THR A 241 -8.33 -11.73 13.70
C THR A 241 -8.76 -10.80 14.85
N TYR A 242 -7.94 -10.66 15.90
CA TYR A 242 -8.14 -9.61 16.91
C TYR A 242 -7.55 -8.27 16.49
N VAL A 243 -6.53 -8.32 15.62
CA VAL A 243 -5.78 -7.17 15.13
C VAL A 243 -5.69 -7.25 13.61
N GLN A 244 -5.71 -6.10 12.94
CA GLN A 244 -5.36 -5.97 11.53
C GLN A 244 -4.01 -5.27 11.38
N HIS A 245 -3.30 -5.62 10.31
CA HIS A 245 -2.05 -4.99 9.93
C HIS A 245 -2.26 -4.19 8.63
N ASN A 246 -2.11 -2.87 8.71
CA ASN A 246 -2.26 -1.94 7.58
C ASN A 246 -0.93 -1.21 7.34
N GLY A 247 -0.15 -1.68 6.36
CA GLY A 247 1.17 -1.13 6.07
C GLY A 247 2.17 -1.43 7.18
N GLU A 248 2.38 -0.47 8.09
CA GLU A 248 3.23 -0.61 9.29
C GLU A 248 2.45 -0.48 10.60
N LEU A 249 1.13 -0.29 10.54
CA LEU A 249 0.27 -0.01 11.68
C LEU A 249 -0.54 -1.24 12.09
N TYR A 250 -0.59 -1.51 13.39
CA TYR A 250 -1.39 -2.57 13.98
C TYR A 250 -2.60 -1.99 14.70
N GLU A 251 -3.81 -2.41 14.32
CA GLU A 251 -5.04 -1.85 14.87
C GLU A 251 -5.94 -2.92 15.49
N TYR A 252 -6.47 -2.66 16.67
CA TYR A 252 -7.48 -3.50 17.32
C TYR A 252 -8.76 -3.54 16.48
N LEU A 253 -9.36 -4.72 16.30
CA LEU A 253 -10.64 -4.91 15.61
C LEU A 253 -11.81 -4.99 16.60
N THR A 254 -12.85 -4.15 16.42
CA THR A 254 -14.14 -4.32 17.12
C THR A 254 -14.85 -5.56 16.62
N ASP A 255 -15.86 -6.04 17.36
CA ASP A 255 -16.58 -7.25 16.97
C ASP A 255 -17.21 -7.10 15.57
N GLU A 256 -17.77 -5.93 15.25
CA GLU A 256 -18.30 -5.66 13.89
C GLU A 256 -17.20 -5.64 12.82
N GLU A 257 -16.01 -5.10 13.14
CA GLU A 257 -14.89 -5.12 12.21
C GLU A 257 -14.30 -6.52 12.04
N LYS A 258 -14.28 -7.33 13.11
CA LYS A 258 -13.86 -8.74 13.07
C LYS A 258 -14.79 -9.55 12.19
N ASP A 259 -16.09 -9.39 12.35
CA ASP A 259 -17.10 -10.07 11.53
C ASP A 259 -16.87 -9.75 10.05
N VAL A 260 -16.74 -8.46 9.71
CA VAL A 260 -16.43 -8.03 8.34
C VAL A 260 -15.10 -8.59 7.85
N GLU A 261 -14.04 -8.57 8.67
CA GLU A 261 -12.73 -9.09 8.29
C GLU A 261 -12.75 -10.60 8.06
N GLN A 262 -13.47 -11.36 8.89
CA GLN A 262 -13.66 -12.80 8.70
C GLN A 262 -14.47 -13.11 7.45
N GLU A 263 -15.55 -12.37 7.18
CA GLU A 263 -16.35 -12.53 5.96
C GLU A 263 -15.52 -12.19 4.70
N ILE A 264 -14.67 -11.16 4.75
CA ILE A 264 -13.70 -10.86 3.67
C ILE A 264 -12.76 -12.05 3.48
N LYS A 265 -12.16 -12.60 4.55
CA LYS A 265 -11.25 -13.75 4.48
C LYS A 265 -11.93 -15.01 3.91
N GLN A 266 -13.21 -15.21 4.20
CA GLN A 266 -14.03 -16.31 3.71
C GLN A 266 -14.61 -16.09 2.32
N THR A 267 -14.48 -14.88 1.75
CA THR A 267 -14.97 -14.60 0.40
C THR A 267 -14.24 -15.46 -0.62
N GLU A 268 -15.00 -16.24 -1.39
CA GLU A 268 -14.46 -17.07 -2.46
C GLU A 268 -14.08 -16.21 -3.67
N VAL A 269 -12.87 -16.40 -4.17
CA VAL A 269 -12.35 -15.73 -5.37
C VAL A 269 -11.77 -16.81 -6.27
N GLU A 270 -12.14 -16.78 -7.55
CA GLU A 270 -11.64 -17.73 -8.53
C GLU A 270 -10.18 -17.43 -8.89
N SER A 271 -9.38 -18.46 -9.20
CA SER A 271 -8.00 -18.28 -9.66
C SER A 271 -7.90 -17.51 -10.98
N THR A 272 -8.95 -17.58 -11.79
CA THR A 272 -9.15 -16.79 -13.02
C THR A 272 -9.21 -15.29 -12.74
N ASP A 273 -9.90 -14.87 -11.67
CA ASP A 273 -9.98 -13.47 -11.25
C ASP A 273 -8.64 -12.95 -10.75
N VAL A 274 -7.88 -13.77 -10.02
CA VAL A 274 -6.51 -13.44 -9.55
C VAL A 274 -5.58 -13.25 -10.75
N SER A 275 -5.64 -14.17 -11.72
CA SER A 275 -4.82 -14.11 -12.94
C SER A 275 -5.18 -12.89 -13.80
N ALA A 276 -6.47 -12.61 -13.96
CA ALA A 276 -6.94 -11.45 -14.70
C ALA A 276 -6.54 -10.13 -14.02
N GLU A 277 -6.50 -10.08 -12.69
CA GLU A 277 -6.02 -8.88 -11.99
C GLU A 277 -4.51 -8.69 -12.16
N LEU A 278 -3.73 -9.78 -12.10
CA LEU A 278 -2.30 -9.71 -12.39
C LEU A 278 -2.04 -9.22 -13.83
N GLU A 279 -2.80 -9.71 -14.82
CA GLU A 279 -2.73 -9.25 -16.21
C GLU A 279 -2.94 -7.73 -16.31
N LYS A 280 -3.99 -7.20 -15.69
CA LYS A 280 -4.26 -5.76 -15.67
C LYS A 280 -3.12 -4.97 -15.04
N ILE A 281 -2.55 -5.44 -13.93
CA ILE A 281 -1.42 -4.75 -13.29
C ILE A 281 -0.22 -4.75 -14.24
N VAL A 282 0.11 -5.90 -14.84
CA VAL A 282 1.28 -6.01 -15.72
C VAL A 282 1.12 -5.18 -17.00
N PHE A 283 0.03 -5.34 -17.75
CA PHE A 283 -0.10 -4.70 -19.05
C PHE A 283 -0.60 -3.26 -18.96
N ASP A 284 -1.56 -2.96 -18.08
CA ASP A 284 -2.15 -1.62 -18.03
C ASP A 284 -1.39 -0.68 -17.08
N HIS A 285 -0.69 -1.20 -16.05
CA HIS A 285 0.07 -0.36 -15.10
C HIS A 285 1.59 -0.43 -15.25
N VAL A 286 2.18 -1.57 -15.60
CA VAL A 286 3.64 -1.67 -15.76
C VAL A 286 4.06 -1.34 -17.20
N ILE A 287 3.49 -2.02 -18.20
CA ILE A 287 3.87 -1.84 -19.61
C ILE A 287 3.21 -0.57 -20.19
N LYS A 288 1.94 -0.30 -19.87
CA LYS A 288 1.16 0.90 -20.26
C LYS A 288 1.00 1.13 -21.76
N HIS A 289 1.44 0.20 -22.61
CA HIS A 289 1.43 0.31 -24.05
C HIS A 289 0.63 -0.82 -24.68
N ARG A 290 -0.17 -0.50 -25.71
CA ARG A 290 -0.84 -1.50 -26.57
C ARG A 290 -0.06 -1.80 -27.85
N LYS A 291 0.83 -0.89 -28.22
CA LYS A 291 1.75 -0.99 -29.34
C LYS A 291 3.10 -0.48 -28.88
N ILE A 292 4.17 -1.10 -29.34
CA ILE A 292 5.53 -0.68 -29.03
C ILE A 292 6.10 0.02 -30.24
N ARG A 293 6.56 1.26 -30.02
CA ARG A 293 7.28 2.01 -31.03
C ARG A 293 8.68 1.44 -31.18
N TYR A 294 9.07 1.12 -32.41
CA TYR A 294 10.41 0.67 -32.78
C TYR A 294 11.03 1.68 -33.73
N ASP A 295 12.14 2.27 -33.31
CA ASP A 295 12.98 3.17 -34.09
C ASP A 295 14.17 2.38 -34.63
N ALA A 296 14.28 2.21 -35.95
CA ALA A 296 15.45 1.56 -36.57
C ALA A 296 16.66 2.51 -36.72
N SER A 297 16.48 3.80 -36.41
CA SER A 297 17.47 4.88 -36.50
C SER A 297 17.48 5.68 -35.20
N ASP A 298 18.59 6.38 -34.91
CA ASP A 298 18.77 7.20 -33.69
C ASP A 298 17.78 8.38 -33.56
N ASP A 299 16.89 8.59 -34.53
CA ASP A 299 15.92 9.69 -34.56
C ASP A 299 14.59 9.29 -33.90
N ARG A 300 14.42 9.70 -32.63
CA ARG A 300 13.28 9.35 -31.75
C ARG A 300 11.91 9.80 -32.23
N ASN A 301 11.85 10.64 -33.26
CA ASN A 301 10.60 11.16 -33.80
C ASN A 301 10.03 10.32 -34.96
N ALA A 302 10.72 9.24 -35.34
CA ALA A 302 10.53 8.58 -36.63
C ALA A 302 10.26 7.05 -36.56
N GLY A 303 9.94 6.49 -35.40
CA GLY A 303 9.65 5.05 -35.25
C GLY A 303 8.22 4.65 -35.54
N GLN A 304 8.04 3.33 -35.67
CA GLN A 304 6.81 2.67 -36.05
C GLN A 304 6.20 1.89 -34.89
N ASP A 305 4.88 1.93 -34.77
CA ASP A 305 4.14 1.16 -33.76
C ASP A 305 3.84 -0.27 -34.22
N TYR A 306 4.28 -1.24 -33.42
CA TYR A 306 3.97 -2.67 -33.58
C TYR A 306 2.98 -3.12 -32.50
N PRO A 307 1.77 -3.58 -32.86
CA PRO A 307 0.86 -4.17 -31.90
C PRO A 307 1.34 -5.55 -31.46
N PHE A 308 0.99 -5.95 -30.25
CA PHE A 308 1.38 -7.25 -29.70
C PHE A 308 0.22 -7.93 -28.97
N SER A 309 0.27 -9.26 -28.95
CA SER A 309 -0.58 -10.13 -28.13
C SER A 309 -0.13 -10.08 -26.68
N LYS A 310 -1.07 -9.90 -25.76
CA LYS A 310 -0.81 -10.00 -24.32
C LYS A 310 -1.01 -11.46 -23.90
N LYS A 311 0.03 -12.12 -23.39
CA LYS A 311 -0.10 -13.46 -22.80
C LYS A 311 0.34 -13.44 -21.34
N LEU A 312 -0.43 -14.10 -20.48
CA LEU A 312 -0.07 -14.37 -19.09
C LEU A 312 -0.30 -15.87 -18.84
N ASP A 313 0.73 -16.59 -18.39
CA ASP A 313 0.62 -18.02 -18.05
C ASP A 313 -0.06 -18.85 -19.15
N ASP A 314 0.42 -18.70 -20.39
CA ASP A 314 -0.07 -19.34 -21.63
C ASP A 314 -1.46 -18.89 -22.11
N ARG A 315 -2.16 -18.04 -21.35
CA ARG A 315 -3.48 -17.52 -21.73
C ARG A 315 -3.34 -16.23 -22.53
N LEU A 316 -4.00 -16.18 -23.68
CA LEU A 316 -4.11 -14.98 -24.50
C LEU A 316 -5.18 -14.05 -23.93
N HIS A 317 -4.81 -12.77 -23.76
CA HIS A 317 -5.71 -11.72 -23.33
C HIS A 317 -5.90 -10.68 -24.44
N GLY A 318 -7.15 -10.51 -24.88
CA GLY A 318 -7.51 -9.55 -25.92
C GLY A 318 -7.34 -10.08 -27.34
N ARG A 319 -6.87 -9.21 -28.25
CA ARG A 319 -6.71 -9.56 -29.67
C ARG A 319 -5.36 -10.21 -29.95
N GLU A 320 -5.39 -11.24 -30.78
CA GLU A 320 -4.19 -11.90 -31.28
C GLU A 320 -3.51 -11.05 -32.37
N HIS A 321 -2.19 -10.98 -32.27
CA HIS A 321 -1.27 -10.32 -33.17
C HIS A 321 -0.04 -11.23 -33.40
N GLU A 322 0.72 -10.92 -34.45
CA GLU A 322 1.87 -11.72 -34.89
C GLU A 322 3.04 -11.76 -33.88
N LEU A 323 3.22 -10.69 -33.10
CA LEU A 323 4.18 -10.63 -32.01
C LEU A 323 3.45 -10.74 -30.68
N ALA A 324 4.06 -11.38 -29.67
CA ALA A 324 3.49 -11.46 -28.33
C ALA A 324 4.47 -11.03 -27.24
N ILE A 325 3.93 -10.49 -26.15
CA ILE A 325 4.62 -10.39 -24.87
C ILE A 325 3.97 -11.42 -23.95
N HIS A 326 4.76 -12.42 -23.55
CA HIS A 326 4.31 -13.53 -22.74
C HIS A 326 4.96 -13.45 -21.38
N VAL A 327 4.16 -13.10 -20.39
CA VAL A 327 4.58 -13.00 -19.00
C VAL A 327 4.29 -14.32 -18.31
N ILE A 328 5.31 -14.91 -17.70
CA ILE A 328 5.19 -16.09 -16.85
C ILE A 328 5.22 -15.58 -15.41
N SER A 329 4.09 -15.74 -14.74
CA SER A 329 3.97 -15.41 -13.33
C SER A 329 4.75 -16.40 -12.48
N PRO A 330 5.05 -16.07 -11.21
CA PRO A 330 5.66 -17.01 -10.27
C PRO A 330 4.82 -18.25 -9.97
N PHE A 331 3.59 -18.30 -10.47
CA PHE A 331 2.59 -19.33 -10.14
C PHE A 331 2.40 -20.32 -11.28
N HIS A 332 3.09 -20.13 -12.40
CA HIS A 332 3.08 -21.04 -13.52
C HIS A 332 3.68 -22.39 -13.12
N GLU A 333 3.11 -23.50 -13.60
CA GLU A 333 3.56 -24.87 -13.28
C GLU A 333 5.06 -25.07 -13.55
N ASN A 334 5.58 -24.38 -14.58
CA ASN A 334 6.98 -24.45 -14.99
C ASN A 334 7.82 -23.23 -14.55
N ALA A 335 7.34 -22.38 -13.63
CA ALA A 335 8.05 -21.15 -13.24
C ALA A 335 9.48 -21.39 -12.72
N GLU A 336 9.71 -22.54 -12.07
CA GLU A 336 11.04 -22.94 -11.58
C GLU A 336 11.92 -23.61 -12.65
N SER A 337 11.31 -24.08 -13.75
CA SER A 337 11.98 -24.85 -14.81
C SER A 337 12.24 -23.99 -16.04
N GLU A 338 13.24 -23.12 -15.91
CA GLU A 338 13.67 -22.19 -16.97
C GLU A 338 13.97 -22.89 -18.31
N SER A 339 14.56 -24.09 -18.28
CA SER A 339 14.87 -24.87 -19.49
C SER A 339 13.62 -25.27 -20.28
N ILE A 340 12.51 -25.61 -19.60
CA ILE A 340 11.25 -25.99 -20.24
C ILE A 340 10.62 -24.76 -20.90
N LEU A 341 10.58 -23.64 -20.18
CA LEU A 341 10.05 -22.37 -20.68
C LEU A 341 10.85 -21.86 -21.89
N ARG A 342 12.18 -21.98 -21.86
CA ARG A 342 13.04 -21.66 -23.01
C ARG A 342 12.68 -22.52 -24.22
N MET A 343 12.52 -23.82 -24.04
CA MET A 343 12.15 -24.75 -25.11
C MET A 343 10.77 -24.45 -25.70
N GLN A 344 9.79 -24.09 -24.87
CA GLN A 344 8.44 -23.74 -25.32
C GLN A 344 8.39 -22.42 -26.10
N SER A 345 9.28 -21.48 -25.80
CA SER A 345 9.44 -20.22 -26.52
C SER A 345 10.21 -20.37 -27.84
N MET A 346 10.91 -21.50 -28.07
CA MET A 346 11.62 -21.72 -29.34
C MET A 346 10.65 -21.83 -30.51
N GLY A 347 10.93 -21.06 -31.57
CA GLY A 347 10.10 -21.04 -32.78
C GLY A 347 8.81 -20.21 -32.66
N ARG A 348 8.58 -19.56 -31.53
CA ARG A 348 7.49 -18.59 -31.34
C ARG A 348 8.03 -17.17 -31.37
N ASP A 349 7.29 -16.27 -32.00
CA ASP A 349 7.62 -14.85 -32.05
C ASP A 349 7.07 -14.11 -30.84
N GLU A 350 7.55 -14.53 -29.67
CA GLU A 350 7.15 -13.97 -28.39
C GLU A 350 8.35 -13.59 -27.52
N LEU A 351 8.20 -12.47 -26.82
CA LEU A 351 9.09 -12.05 -25.74
C LEU A 351 8.61 -12.73 -24.46
N LEU A 352 9.39 -13.67 -23.96
CA LEU A 352 9.08 -14.34 -22.70
C LEU A 352 9.66 -13.52 -21.53
N VAL A 353 8.82 -13.19 -20.57
CA VAL A 353 9.16 -12.42 -19.36
C VAL A 353 8.88 -13.29 -18.14
N LEU A 354 9.92 -13.85 -17.53
CA LEU A 354 9.82 -14.72 -16.36
C LEU A 354 9.97 -13.90 -15.07
N MET A 355 8.88 -13.75 -14.32
CA MET A 355 8.88 -13.07 -13.03
C MET A 355 9.60 -13.92 -11.95
N PRO A 356 10.38 -13.31 -11.05
CA PRO A 356 10.99 -14.03 -9.93
C PRO A 356 9.94 -14.41 -8.87
N ALA A 357 10.25 -15.46 -8.09
CA ALA A 357 9.39 -15.94 -7.02
C ALA A 357 9.08 -14.86 -5.95
N ASP A 358 7.82 -14.73 -5.58
CA ASP A 358 7.35 -13.89 -4.47
C ASP A 358 6.17 -14.58 -3.76
N GLU A 359 6.41 -15.07 -2.54
CA GLU A 359 5.42 -15.81 -1.75
C GLU A 359 4.22 -14.97 -1.31
N ARG A 360 4.37 -13.63 -1.28
CA ARG A 360 3.34 -12.71 -0.79
C ARG A 360 2.42 -12.26 -1.92
N LEU A 361 2.89 -12.20 -3.16
CA LEU A 361 2.15 -11.65 -4.29
C LEU A 361 0.77 -12.29 -4.48
N VAL A 362 0.63 -13.63 -4.43
CA VAL A 362 -0.69 -14.29 -4.53
C VAL A 362 -1.59 -13.87 -3.38
N ARG A 363 -1.06 -13.92 -2.16
CA ARG A 363 -1.84 -13.67 -0.94
C ARG A 363 -2.39 -12.25 -0.96
N GLU A 364 -1.58 -11.29 -1.38
CA GLU A 364 -1.97 -9.89 -1.50
C GLU A 364 -3.00 -9.66 -2.61
N ILE A 365 -2.81 -10.22 -3.82
CA ILE A 365 -3.80 -10.10 -4.90
C ILE A 365 -5.12 -10.78 -4.50
N LEU A 366 -5.05 -11.96 -3.89
CA LEU A 366 -6.22 -12.69 -3.40
C LEU A 366 -6.98 -11.85 -2.35
N MET A 367 -6.27 -11.28 -1.38
CA MET A 367 -6.88 -10.43 -0.35
C MET A 367 -7.47 -9.15 -0.94
N TYR A 368 -6.81 -8.56 -1.94
CA TYR A 368 -7.34 -7.43 -2.70
C TYR A 368 -8.67 -7.78 -3.39
N LYS A 369 -8.72 -8.89 -4.13
CA LYS A 369 -9.94 -9.35 -4.83
C LYS A 369 -11.05 -9.75 -3.87
N ARG A 370 -10.72 -10.39 -2.74
CA ARG A 370 -11.69 -10.71 -1.67
C ARG A 370 -12.34 -9.46 -1.14
N THR A 371 -11.52 -8.48 -0.77
CA THR A 371 -11.98 -7.20 -0.23
C THR A 371 -12.82 -6.44 -1.25
N GLU A 372 -12.37 -6.36 -2.51
CA GLU A 372 -13.11 -5.70 -3.60
C GLU A 372 -14.49 -6.36 -3.83
N LYS A 373 -14.52 -7.70 -3.95
CA LYS A 373 -15.74 -8.48 -4.18
C LYS A 373 -16.73 -8.32 -3.02
N TYR A 374 -16.24 -8.43 -1.79
CA TYR A 374 -17.06 -8.30 -0.58
C TYR A 374 -17.66 -6.89 -0.44
N ILE A 375 -16.85 -5.84 -0.62
CA ILE A 375 -17.35 -4.45 -0.57
C ILE A 375 -18.42 -4.23 -1.64
N ARG A 376 -18.18 -4.68 -2.87
CA ARG A 376 -19.13 -4.52 -3.99
C ARG A 376 -20.47 -5.20 -3.69
N GLN A 377 -20.46 -6.34 -3.02
CA GLN A 377 -21.68 -7.08 -2.66
C GLN A 377 -22.41 -6.42 -1.48
N ASN A 378 -21.70 -5.95 -0.45
CA ASN A 378 -22.33 -5.57 0.81
C ASN A 378 -22.63 -4.08 0.98
N ILE A 379 -21.95 -3.19 0.24
CA ILE A 379 -22.08 -1.73 0.44
C ILE A 379 -23.51 -1.19 0.22
N SER A 380 -24.23 -1.77 -0.74
CA SER A 380 -25.61 -1.38 -1.06
C SER A 380 -26.66 -2.14 -0.25
N ILE A 381 -26.30 -3.28 0.34
CA ILE A 381 -27.23 -4.19 1.04
C ILE A 381 -27.36 -3.81 2.52
N THR A 382 -26.24 -3.45 3.16
CA THR A 382 -26.25 -3.20 4.61
C THR A 382 -27.03 -1.92 4.94
N GLN A 383 -27.86 -1.99 5.98
CA GLN A 383 -28.61 -0.83 6.51
C GLN A 383 -27.91 -0.21 7.73
N GLN A 384 -26.94 -0.90 8.34
CA GLN A 384 -26.24 -0.43 9.52
C GLN A 384 -25.18 0.62 9.16
N GLU A 385 -25.30 1.83 9.69
CA GLU A 385 -24.33 2.91 9.41
C GLU A 385 -22.90 2.55 9.86
N ALA A 386 -22.74 1.82 10.96
CA ALA A 386 -21.44 1.36 11.44
C ALA A 386 -20.73 0.48 10.40
N VAL A 387 -21.43 -0.54 9.88
CA VAL A 387 -20.89 -1.42 8.83
C VAL A 387 -20.59 -0.64 7.54
N LYS A 388 -21.43 0.33 7.15
CA LYS A 388 -21.14 1.18 5.98
C LYS A 388 -19.83 1.95 6.12
N ARG A 389 -19.55 2.49 7.31
CA ARG A 389 -18.28 3.18 7.60
C ARG A 389 -17.12 2.21 7.48
N ILE A 390 -17.22 1.03 8.11
CA ILE A 390 -16.20 -0.02 8.02
C ILE A 390 -15.91 -0.41 6.56
N LEU A 391 -16.94 -0.64 5.74
CA LEU A 391 -16.78 -0.96 4.31
C LEU A 391 -16.11 0.17 3.52
N THR A 392 -16.39 1.42 3.87
CA THR A 392 -15.78 2.59 3.23
C THR A 392 -14.30 2.67 3.57
N ASP A 393 -13.95 2.48 4.84
CA ASP A 393 -12.58 2.47 5.33
C ASP A 393 -11.79 1.30 4.74
N LYS A 394 -12.38 0.10 4.67
CA LYS A 394 -11.82 -1.06 3.96
C LYS A 394 -11.61 -0.76 2.48
N GLY A 395 -12.51 -0.01 1.85
CA GLY A 395 -12.36 0.45 0.47
C GLY A 395 -11.16 1.38 0.28
N PHE A 396 -10.91 2.28 1.22
CA PHE A 396 -9.71 3.14 1.20
C PHE A 396 -8.43 2.31 1.38
N GLN A 397 -8.38 1.45 2.40
CA GLN A 397 -7.26 0.54 2.64
C GLN A 397 -6.98 -0.36 1.42
N ASN A 398 -8.02 -0.85 0.75
CA ASN A 398 -7.85 -1.70 -0.43
C ASN A 398 -7.29 -0.95 -1.64
N ARG A 399 -7.50 0.38 -1.74
CA ARG A 399 -6.86 1.21 -2.77
C ARG A 399 -5.37 1.40 -2.49
N GLU A 400 -4.99 1.60 -1.23
CA GLU A 400 -3.57 1.66 -0.84
C GLU A 400 -2.88 0.33 -1.09
N ARG A 401 -3.52 -0.80 -0.70
CA ARG A 401 -3.05 -2.15 -1.03
C ARG A 401 -2.84 -2.34 -2.53
N TYR A 402 -3.76 -1.82 -3.36
CA TYR A 402 -3.62 -1.90 -4.82
C TYR A 402 -2.43 -1.09 -5.33
N ALA A 403 -2.18 0.09 -4.78
CA ALA A 403 -1.01 0.90 -5.13
C ALA A 403 0.30 0.20 -4.74
N GLU A 404 0.36 -0.42 -3.56
CA GLU A 404 1.51 -1.22 -3.13
C GLU A 404 1.73 -2.46 -4.02
N LEU A 405 0.65 -3.15 -4.38
CA LEU A 405 0.66 -4.28 -5.32
C LEU A 405 1.24 -3.86 -6.69
N GLN A 406 0.82 -2.71 -7.21
CA GLN A 406 1.38 -2.17 -8.47
C GLN A 406 2.89 -1.92 -8.36
N GLN A 407 3.36 -1.34 -7.25
CA GLN A 407 4.79 -1.13 -7.03
C GLN A 407 5.55 -2.45 -6.91
N ARG A 408 4.99 -3.44 -6.20
CA ARG A 408 5.59 -4.78 -6.08
C ARG A 408 5.71 -5.46 -7.44
N VAL A 409 4.65 -5.50 -8.24
CA VAL A 409 4.68 -6.10 -9.59
C VAL A 409 5.66 -5.36 -10.49
N LYS A 410 5.71 -4.02 -10.42
CA LYS A 410 6.73 -3.23 -11.14
C LYS A 410 8.15 -3.64 -10.72
N GLY A 411 8.41 -3.82 -9.43
CA GLY A 411 9.70 -4.28 -8.92
C GLY A 411 10.07 -5.70 -9.38
N LEU A 412 9.11 -6.62 -9.42
CA LEU A 412 9.31 -7.99 -9.91
C LEU A 412 9.59 -8.03 -11.41
N MET A 413 8.84 -7.26 -12.20
CA MET A 413 9.07 -7.10 -13.64
C MET A 413 10.43 -6.44 -13.92
N GLY A 414 10.86 -5.52 -13.06
CA GLY A 414 12.19 -4.90 -13.11
C GLY A 414 13.33 -5.87 -12.81
N LYS A 415 13.05 -7.05 -12.25
CA LYS A 415 14.02 -8.14 -11.97
C LYS A 415 13.78 -9.40 -12.81
N ALA A 416 12.78 -9.40 -13.69
CA ALA A 416 12.41 -10.55 -14.49
C ALA A 416 13.52 -10.98 -15.46
N LYS A 417 13.58 -12.26 -15.80
CA LYS A 417 14.44 -12.75 -16.88
C LYS A 417 13.70 -12.61 -18.22
N LEU A 418 14.41 -12.19 -19.26
CA LEU A 418 13.84 -11.94 -20.59
C LEU A 418 14.45 -12.91 -21.59
N PHE A 419 13.60 -13.58 -22.36
CA PHE A 419 14.01 -14.51 -23.40
C PHE A 419 13.32 -14.19 -24.72
N VAL A 420 14.06 -14.37 -25.82
CA VAL A 420 13.50 -14.38 -27.17
C VAL A 420 14.09 -15.57 -27.91
N ALA A 421 13.22 -16.42 -28.47
CA ALA A 421 13.62 -17.63 -29.22
C ALA A 421 14.64 -18.52 -28.48
N GLY A 422 14.49 -18.63 -27.14
CA GLY A 422 15.38 -19.43 -26.28
C GLY A 422 16.71 -18.77 -25.87
N GLY A 423 17.02 -17.57 -26.36
CA GLY A 423 18.21 -16.81 -25.97
C GLY A 423 17.92 -15.76 -24.91
N ASP A 424 18.84 -15.58 -23.96
CA ASP A 424 18.75 -14.58 -22.89
C ASP A 424 18.98 -13.17 -23.41
N ILE A 425 18.21 -12.21 -22.87
CA ILE A 425 18.40 -10.78 -23.12
C ILE A 425 18.79 -10.10 -21.82
N GLU A 426 20.04 -9.67 -21.75
CA GLU A 426 20.54 -8.84 -20.65
C GLU A 426 20.33 -7.36 -20.98
N ILE A 427 19.65 -6.65 -20.08
CA ILE A 427 19.36 -5.23 -20.23
C ILE A 427 19.81 -4.54 -18.95
N GLY A 428 20.80 -3.64 -19.08
CA GLY A 428 21.34 -2.85 -17.96
C GLY A 428 20.41 -1.71 -17.51
N SER A 429 19.16 -2.01 -17.19
CA SER A 429 18.18 -1.07 -16.64
C SER A 429 17.29 -1.78 -15.64
N ASP A 430 16.99 -1.13 -14.50
CA ASP A 430 16.08 -1.66 -13.48
C ASP A 430 14.61 -1.25 -13.72
N ASP A 431 14.35 -0.38 -14.70
CA ASP A 431 13.00 0.05 -15.01
C ASP A 431 12.26 -1.00 -15.86
N ALA A 432 11.23 -1.60 -15.26
CA ALA A 432 10.43 -2.67 -15.87
C ALA A 432 9.91 -2.34 -17.28
N GLN A 433 9.41 -1.13 -17.48
CA GLN A 433 8.85 -0.71 -18.77
C GLN A 433 9.97 -0.64 -19.82
N THR A 434 11.08 0.01 -19.51
CA THR A 434 12.25 0.12 -20.40
C THR A 434 12.83 -1.25 -20.76
N ARG A 435 12.91 -2.15 -19.78
CA ARG A 435 13.38 -3.54 -20.01
C ARG A 435 12.48 -4.28 -21.00
N VAL A 436 11.16 -4.25 -20.79
CA VAL A 436 10.21 -4.92 -21.70
C VAL A 436 10.27 -4.30 -23.10
N LEU A 437 10.34 -2.97 -23.21
CA LEU A 437 10.43 -2.28 -24.50
C LEU A 437 11.68 -2.69 -25.29
N ARG A 438 12.85 -2.68 -24.64
CA ARG A 438 14.12 -3.09 -25.26
C ARG A 438 14.13 -4.57 -25.61
N GLY A 439 13.60 -5.43 -24.74
CA GLY A 439 13.42 -6.86 -25.05
C GLY A 439 12.50 -7.07 -26.25
N PHE A 440 11.48 -6.23 -26.40
CA PHE A 440 10.57 -6.28 -27.55
C PHE A 440 11.22 -5.76 -28.84
N HIS A 441 12.13 -4.79 -28.76
CA HIS A 441 12.93 -4.34 -29.91
C HIS A 441 13.83 -5.46 -30.46
N GLU A 442 14.41 -6.28 -29.58
CA GLU A 442 15.13 -7.49 -29.97
C GLU A 442 14.20 -8.52 -30.62
N LEU A 443 12.98 -8.68 -30.10
CA LEU A 443 11.96 -9.53 -30.73
C LEU A 443 11.62 -9.06 -32.15
N ILE A 444 11.34 -7.77 -32.35
CA ILE A 444 11.05 -7.19 -33.68
C ILE A 444 12.21 -7.46 -34.64
N SER A 445 13.45 -7.24 -34.19
CA SER A 445 14.65 -7.42 -35.01
C SER A 445 14.85 -8.88 -35.48
N ARG A 446 14.41 -9.84 -34.67
CA ARG A 446 14.48 -11.28 -35.00
C ARG A 446 13.28 -11.76 -35.79
N ALA A 447 12.08 -11.30 -35.45
CA ALA A 447 10.85 -11.66 -36.13
C ALA A 447 10.75 -11.07 -37.54
N TYR A 448 11.35 -9.89 -37.77
CA TYR A 448 11.38 -9.23 -39.09
C TYR A 448 12.81 -8.97 -39.58
N PRO A 449 13.55 -10.01 -40.04
CA PRO A 449 14.93 -9.85 -40.52
C PRO A 449 15.05 -8.88 -41.70
N ASN A 450 14.04 -8.84 -42.57
CA ASN A 450 14.02 -8.01 -43.78
C ASN A 450 13.61 -6.56 -43.50
N LEU A 451 13.35 -6.18 -42.24
CA LEU A 451 13.13 -4.79 -41.87
C LEU A 451 14.39 -3.93 -42.14
N ARG A 452 15.57 -4.54 -42.04
CA ARG A 452 16.87 -3.90 -42.32
C ARG A 452 16.98 -3.39 -43.76
N MET A 453 16.20 -3.94 -44.70
CA MET A 453 16.16 -3.50 -46.10
C MET A 453 15.69 -2.05 -46.26
N LEU A 454 14.97 -1.51 -45.28
CA LEU A 454 14.56 -0.10 -45.25
C LEU A 454 15.70 0.85 -44.85
N ARG A 455 16.88 0.31 -44.49
CA ARG A 455 18.14 1.04 -44.19
C ARG A 455 17.98 2.18 -43.15
N GLY A 456 17.05 2.02 -42.20
CA GLY A 456 16.78 3.03 -41.17
C GLY A 456 16.11 4.30 -41.69
N ILE A 457 15.61 4.30 -42.93
CA ILE A 457 14.84 5.40 -43.49
C ILE A 457 13.42 5.32 -42.93
N THR A 458 13.01 6.37 -42.22
CA THR A 458 11.61 6.54 -41.85
C THR A 458 10.83 7.15 -43.01
N TYR A 459 9.70 6.52 -43.30
CA TYR A 459 8.75 6.91 -44.33
C TYR A 459 7.49 7.41 -43.64
N THR A 460 7.01 8.58 -44.01
CA THR A 460 5.69 9.07 -43.60
C THR A 460 4.76 9.15 -44.80
N GLU A 461 3.45 9.16 -44.59
CA GLU A 461 2.49 9.29 -45.71
C GLU A 461 2.69 10.59 -46.51
N ASN A 462 3.18 11.64 -45.86
CA ASN A 462 3.51 12.91 -46.50
C ASN A 462 4.69 12.77 -47.49
N ASP A 463 5.57 11.78 -47.29
CA ASP A 463 6.71 11.54 -48.17
C ASP A 463 6.29 10.85 -49.47
N ILE A 464 5.12 10.20 -49.52
CA ILE A 464 4.59 9.57 -50.75
C ILE A 464 4.50 10.60 -51.89
N ALA A 465 3.96 11.79 -51.58
CA ALA A 465 3.85 12.87 -52.56
C ALA A 465 5.21 13.41 -53.01
N ARG A 466 6.23 13.36 -52.13
CA ARG A 466 7.60 13.76 -52.47
C ARG A 466 8.27 12.73 -53.36
N CYS A 467 8.15 11.44 -53.02
CA CYS A 467 8.63 10.30 -53.80
C CYS A 467 8.08 10.34 -55.23
N LEU A 468 6.77 10.57 -55.39
CA LEU A 468 6.13 10.68 -56.70
C LEU A 468 6.59 11.91 -57.49
N LYS A 469 6.79 13.07 -56.85
CA LYS A 469 7.25 14.31 -57.52
C LYS A 469 8.70 14.26 -57.97
N GLN A 470 9.54 13.44 -57.33
CA GLN A 470 10.93 13.25 -57.71
C GLN A 470 11.07 12.66 -59.12
N SER A 471 10.02 12.01 -59.66
CA SER A 471 9.91 11.57 -61.06
C SER A 471 9.95 12.71 -62.09
N GLN A 472 9.46 13.91 -61.73
CA GLN A 472 9.28 15.01 -62.68
C GLN A 472 10.58 15.76 -62.99
N ARG A 473 11.69 15.48 -62.29
CA ARG A 473 12.96 16.20 -62.43
C ARG A 473 14.00 15.56 -63.35
N GLY A 474 13.71 14.46 -64.05
CA GLY A 474 14.62 14.00 -65.10
C GLY A 474 14.16 12.75 -65.85
N LEU A 475 13.82 12.92 -67.13
CA LEU A 475 13.52 11.84 -68.08
C LEU A 475 14.74 10.94 -68.41
N PHE A 476 15.94 11.28 -67.93
CA PHE A 476 17.21 10.59 -68.25
C PHE A 476 18.22 10.54 -67.09
N GLY A 477 17.79 10.62 -65.82
CA GLY A 477 18.72 10.92 -64.70
C GLY A 477 18.99 9.85 -63.65
N ASN A 478 18.17 8.79 -63.51
CA ASN A 478 18.24 7.90 -62.33
C ASN A 478 18.50 6.42 -62.63
N ASP A 479 18.74 6.00 -63.89
CA ASP A 479 19.10 4.61 -64.21
C ASP A 479 20.51 4.20 -63.69
N ALA A 480 21.31 5.16 -63.22
CA ALA A 480 22.64 4.91 -62.64
C ALA A 480 22.62 4.66 -61.12
N THR A 481 21.49 4.85 -60.43
CA THR A 481 21.38 4.47 -59.01
C THR A 481 20.82 3.06 -58.92
N SER A 482 21.63 2.12 -58.41
CA SER A 482 21.17 0.78 -58.05
C SER A 482 19.86 0.88 -57.25
N LEU A 483 18.84 0.13 -57.65
CA LEU A 483 17.60 -0.01 -56.89
C LEU A 483 17.93 -0.39 -55.44
N ALA A 484 17.25 0.21 -54.47
CA ALA A 484 17.38 -0.20 -53.08
C ALA A 484 16.90 -1.65 -52.93
N GLU A 485 17.44 -2.40 -51.97
CA GLU A 485 17.03 -3.79 -51.73
C GLU A 485 15.52 -3.92 -51.53
N SER A 486 14.90 -2.96 -50.82
CA SER A 486 13.45 -2.89 -50.64
C SER A 486 12.68 -2.70 -51.95
N GLU A 487 13.20 -1.87 -52.87
CA GLU A 487 12.61 -1.63 -54.19
C GLU A 487 12.77 -2.84 -55.12
N GLN A 488 13.92 -3.53 -55.06
CA GLN A 488 14.17 -4.74 -55.85
C GLN A 488 13.23 -5.89 -55.46
N GLU A 489 13.06 -6.12 -54.15
CA GLU A 489 12.13 -7.14 -53.61
C GLU A 489 10.67 -6.84 -53.98
N LEU A 490 10.25 -5.57 -53.89
CA LEU A 490 8.88 -5.19 -54.25
C LEU A 490 8.63 -5.35 -55.76
N LEU A 491 9.61 -4.97 -56.59
CA LEU A 491 9.54 -5.16 -58.04
C LEU A 491 9.56 -6.64 -58.44
N SER A 492 10.40 -7.47 -57.81
CA SER A 492 10.50 -8.90 -58.11
C SER A 492 9.18 -9.61 -57.81
N PHE A 493 8.50 -9.25 -56.72
CA PHE A 493 7.18 -9.76 -56.37
C PHE A 493 6.10 -9.35 -57.39
N ILE A 494 6.07 -8.07 -57.81
CA ILE A 494 5.14 -7.59 -58.85
C ILE A 494 5.37 -8.35 -60.17
N GLN A 495 6.62 -8.51 -60.59
CA GLN A 495 6.98 -9.22 -61.82
C GLN A 495 6.68 -10.72 -61.73
N SER A 496 6.82 -11.33 -60.55
CA SER A 496 6.45 -12.73 -60.32
C SER A 496 4.94 -12.94 -60.47
N ASN A 497 4.13 -12.06 -59.87
CA ASN A 497 2.67 -12.12 -60.02
C ASN A 497 2.23 -11.93 -61.46
N ASN A 498 2.85 -10.99 -62.19
CA ASN A 498 2.57 -10.76 -63.61
C ASN A 498 2.90 -12.01 -64.46
N ARG A 499 4.07 -12.63 -64.23
CA ARG A 499 4.44 -13.91 -64.88
C ARG A 499 3.49 -15.05 -64.56
N GLY A 500 2.88 -15.03 -63.37
CA GLY A 500 1.87 -16.00 -62.93
C GLY A 500 0.42 -15.66 -63.33
N GLY A 501 0.19 -14.57 -64.08
CA GLY A 501 -1.16 -14.15 -64.49
C GLY A 501 -2.04 -13.58 -63.36
N VAL A 502 -1.46 -13.24 -62.21
CA VAL A 502 -2.16 -12.68 -61.05
C VAL A 502 -2.07 -11.16 -61.07
N ARG A 503 -3.21 -10.47 -60.98
CA ARG A 503 -3.24 -9.01 -60.86
C ARG A 503 -2.76 -8.58 -59.47
N THR A 504 -1.62 -7.88 -59.41
CA THR A 504 -1.13 -7.29 -58.15
C THR A 504 -2.01 -6.12 -57.74
N THR A 505 -2.62 -6.20 -56.56
CA THR A 505 -3.33 -5.08 -55.93
C THR A 505 -2.50 -4.50 -54.80
N LEU A 506 -2.78 -3.25 -54.41
CA LEU A 506 -2.13 -2.63 -53.26
C LEU A 506 -2.37 -3.45 -51.97
N LYS A 507 -3.57 -4.00 -51.80
CA LYS A 507 -3.91 -4.88 -50.67
C LYS A 507 -2.97 -6.09 -50.61
N ASN A 508 -2.70 -6.74 -51.74
CA ASN A 508 -1.80 -7.91 -51.79
C ASN A 508 -0.35 -7.54 -51.44
N LEU A 509 0.10 -6.34 -51.81
CA LEU A 509 1.43 -5.84 -51.44
C LEU A 509 1.52 -5.59 -49.93
N LEU A 510 0.53 -4.90 -49.36
CA LEU A 510 0.46 -4.64 -47.92
C LEU A 510 0.45 -5.96 -47.14
N GLU A 511 -0.43 -6.91 -47.48
CA GLU A 511 -0.52 -8.20 -46.79
C GLU A 511 0.79 -9.02 -46.85
N LYS A 512 1.57 -8.88 -47.93
CA LYS A 512 2.84 -9.60 -48.10
C LYS A 512 3.99 -8.95 -47.34
N PHE A 513 4.12 -7.62 -47.43
CA PHE A 513 5.26 -6.89 -46.88
C PHE A 513 5.05 -6.43 -45.42
N GLU A 514 3.82 -6.35 -44.92
CA GLU A 514 3.54 -6.08 -43.49
C GLU A 514 3.78 -7.31 -42.60
N ARG A 515 3.79 -8.52 -43.16
CA ARG A 515 3.98 -9.78 -42.43
C ARG A 515 5.43 -10.28 -42.48
N LYS A 516 5.74 -11.31 -41.70
CA LYS A 516 7.01 -12.05 -41.79
C LYS A 516 7.36 -12.46 -43.24
N PRO A 517 8.63 -12.32 -43.64
CA PRO A 517 9.80 -11.85 -42.86
C PRO A 517 10.05 -10.32 -42.91
N TYR A 518 9.18 -9.53 -43.55
CA TYR A 518 9.44 -8.12 -43.88
C TYR A 518 9.04 -7.14 -42.78
N GLY A 519 7.82 -7.24 -42.25
CA GLY A 519 7.34 -6.34 -41.19
C GLY A 519 7.30 -4.86 -41.58
N TRP A 520 7.27 -4.53 -42.87
CA TRP A 520 7.27 -3.16 -43.36
C TRP A 520 5.93 -2.51 -43.07
N TYR A 521 5.94 -1.30 -42.49
CA TYR A 521 4.72 -0.57 -42.21
C TYR A 521 4.12 0.07 -43.46
N TYR A 522 2.83 0.37 -43.38
CA TYR A 522 2.00 0.91 -44.46
C TYR A 522 2.70 2.01 -45.29
N ALA A 523 3.23 3.05 -44.63
CA ALA A 523 3.92 4.14 -45.32
C ALA A 523 5.24 3.71 -46.00
N ALA A 524 6.00 2.75 -45.45
CA ALA A 524 7.20 2.23 -46.11
C ALA A 524 6.86 1.48 -47.40
N VAL A 525 5.83 0.63 -47.37
CA VAL A 525 5.38 -0.11 -48.56
C VAL A 525 4.94 0.87 -49.65
N LEU A 526 4.16 1.90 -49.28
CA LEU A 526 3.68 2.90 -50.22
C LEU A 526 4.78 3.80 -50.78
N CYS A 527 5.71 4.28 -49.95
CA CYS A 527 6.82 5.10 -50.43
C CYS A 527 7.76 4.31 -51.33
N THR A 528 8.01 3.03 -51.02
CA THR A 528 8.82 2.13 -51.86
C THR A 528 8.14 1.88 -53.21
N LEU A 529 6.82 1.64 -53.20
CA LEU A 529 6.02 1.53 -54.42
C LEU A 529 6.00 2.84 -55.23
N ALA A 530 5.84 3.99 -54.56
CA ALA A 530 5.86 5.31 -55.18
C ALA A 530 7.20 5.60 -55.86
N ASN A 531 8.33 5.23 -55.24
CA ASN A 531 9.65 5.34 -55.88
C ASN A 531 9.77 4.47 -57.13
N LEU A 532 9.22 3.25 -57.12
CA LEU A 532 9.21 2.37 -58.28
C LEU A 532 8.35 2.93 -59.43
N CYS A 533 7.16 3.46 -59.12
CA CYS A 533 6.32 4.16 -60.09
C CYS A 533 7.02 5.40 -60.64
N ALA A 534 7.68 6.18 -59.78
CA ALA A 534 8.45 7.36 -60.17
C ALA A 534 9.62 7.03 -61.12
N ARG A 535 10.16 5.82 -61.04
CA ARG A 535 11.22 5.28 -61.92
C ARG A 535 10.68 4.56 -63.16
N GLY A 536 9.36 4.51 -63.34
CA GLY A 536 8.72 3.87 -64.50
C GLY A 536 8.90 2.35 -64.58
N LYS A 537 9.11 1.66 -63.44
CA LYS A 537 9.38 0.21 -63.39
C LYS A 537 8.13 -0.65 -63.14
N VAL A 538 6.99 -0.04 -62.79
CA VAL A 538 5.72 -0.70 -62.41
C VAL A 538 4.57 -0.19 -63.26
#